data_AF-A0A960VXS4-F1
#
_entry.id   AF-A0A960VXS4-F1
#
_cell.length_a   1.000
_cell.length_b   1.000
_cell.length_c   1.000
_cell.angle_alpha   90.00
_cell.angle_beta   90.00
_cell.angle_gamma   90.00
#
_symmetry.space_group_name_H-M   'P 1'
#
loop_
_entity.id
_entity.type
_entity.pdbx_description
1 polymer ?
#
loop_
_entity_poly.entity_id
_entity_poly.type
_entity_poly.pdbx_seq_one_letter_code
_entity_poly.pdbx_strand_id
1 'polypeptide(L)'
;MIISKEELEKEVRKGMKNSGKSIYQLAEETEISKTHIHGIITETQKPSLEILMRIADVLKINFCFSNARETMDNFIKRKSK
;
A
#
# COMPACT_ATOMS: atom_id res chain seq x y z
N MET A 1 -4.52 -10.60 8.86
CA MET A 1 -4.78 -9.54 9.85
C MET A 1 -5.80 -8.58 9.25
N ILE A 2 -6.86 -8.22 9.97
CA ILE A 2 -7.79 -7.17 9.51
C ILE A 2 -7.15 -5.82 9.84
N ILE A 3 -6.92 -4.97 8.84
CA ILE A 3 -6.22 -3.69 9.02
C ILE A 3 -6.88 -2.56 8.23
N SER A 4 -6.66 -1.32 8.68
CA SER A 4 -7.02 -0.11 7.91
C SER A 4 -5.94 0.22 6.86
N LYS A 5 -6.23 1.17 5.97
CA LYS A 5 -5.26 1.66 4.99
C LYS A 5 -4.03 2.26 5.67
N GLU A 6 -4.23 3.05 6.72
CA GLU A 6 -3.17 3.72 7.47
C GLU A 6 -2.24 2.71 8.14
N GLU A 7 -2.81 1.61 8.63
CA GLU A 7 -2.02 0.55 9.25
C GLU A 7 -1.25 -0.27 8.21
N LEU A 8 -1.85 -0.54 7.04
CA LEU A 8 -1.13 -1.14 5.90
C LEU A 8 0.05 -0.26 5.47
N GLU A 9 -0.14 1.05 5.43
CA GLU A 9 0.92 2.00 5.06
C GLU A 9 2.11 1.93 6.03
N LYS A 10 1.86 1.83 7.34
CA LYS A 10 2.91 1.66 8.34
C LYS A 10 3.64 0.33 8.18
N GLU A 11 2.91 -0.77 8.00
CA GLU A 11 3.50 -2.10 7.85
C GLU A 11 4.31 -2.21 6.55
N VAL A 12 3.83 -1.62 5.45
CA VAL A 12 4.59 -1.52 4.20
C VAL A 12 5.88 -0.72 4.41
N ARG A 13 5.82 0.44 5.07
CA ARG A 13 7.03 1.24 5.38
C ARG A 13 8.03 0.47 6.23
N LYS A 14 7.55 -0.19 7.29
CA LYS A 14 8.37 -1.03 8.16
C LYS A 14 8.97 -2.21 7.40
N GLY A 15 8.18 -2.86 6.55
CA GLY A 15 8.63 -3.94 5.68
C GLY A 15 9.71 -3.49 4.70
N MET A 16 9.55 -2.33 4.05
CA MET A 16 10.58 -1.78 3.16
C MET A 16 11.89 -1.53 3.90
N LYS A 17 11.83 -0.90 5.08
CA LYS A 17 13.02 -0.63 5.92
C LYS A 17 13.70 -1.90 6.41
N ASN A 18 12.93 -2.95 6.71
CA ASN A 18 13.43 -4.21 7.26
C ASN A 18 13.79 -5.26 6.20
N SER A 19 13.36 -5.07 4.94
CA SER A 19 13.56 -6.05 3.87
C SER A 19 15.02 -6.23 3.45
N GLY A 20 15.90 -5.29 3.81
CA GLY A 20 17.28 -5.24 3.31
C GLY A 20 17.39 -4.93 1.82
N LYS A 21 16.27 -4.69 1.12
CA LYS A 21 16.24 -4.34 -0.30
C LYS A 21 16.58 -2.88 -0.49
N SER A 22 17.32 -2.59 -1.55
CA SER A 22 17.55 -1.22 -1.99
C SER A 22 16.29 -0.60 -2.60
N ILE A 23 16.23 0.73 -2.63
CA ILE A 23 15.16 1.48 -3.33
C ILE A 23 15.07 1.05 -4.80
N TYR A 24 16.19 0.71 -5.43
CA TYR A 24 16.24 0.25 -6.82
C TYR A 24 15.53 -1.10 -6.99
N GLN A 25 15.82 -2.06 -6.12
CA GLN A 25 15.17 -3.39 -6.15
C GLN A 25 13.68 -3.28 -5.86
N LEU A 26 13.29 -2.48 -4.86
CA LEU A 26 11.87 -2.25 -4.58
C LEU A 26 11.16 -1.61 -5.77
N ALA A 27 11.78 -0.64 -6.43
CA ALA A 27 11.22 0.01 -7.61
C ALA A 27 11.05 -0.97 -8.79
N GLU A 28 12.03 -1.85 -9.01
CA GLU A 28 11.99 -2.86 -10.07
C GLU A 28 10.90 -3.91 -9.80
N GLU A 29 10.90 -4.50 -8.61
CA GLU A 29 9.95 -5.57 -8.24
C GLU A 29 8.51 -5.08 -8.12
N THR A 30 8.30 -3.82 -7.77
CA THR A 30 6.96 -3.23 -7.65
C THR A 30 6.52 -2.48 -8.91
N GLU A 31 7.43 -2.27 -9.86
CA GLU A 31 7.30 -1.37 -11.03
C GLU A 31 6.86 0.07 -10.66
N ILE A 32 7.24 0.53 -9.47
CA ILE A 32 6.98 1.90 -8.99
C ILE A 32 8.27 2.70 -9.16
N SER A 33 8.15 3.98 -9.54
CA SER A 33 9.35 4.80 -9.72
C SER A 33 10.14 4.94 -8.41
N LYS A 34 11.48 4.96 -8.52
CA LYS A 34 12.41 5.12 -7.40
C LYS A 34 12.09 6.36 -6.54
N THR A 35 11.73 7.46 -7.20
CA THR A 35 11.32 8.71 -6.53
C THR A 35 10.09 8.50 -5.65
N HIS A 36 9.11 7.73 -6.14
CA HIS A 36 7.89 7.46 -5.40
C HIS A 36 8.16 6.50 -4.24
N ILE A 37 8.93 5.41 -4.44
CA ILE A 37 9.37 4.53 -3.35
C ILE A 37 10.12 5.33 -2.27
N HIS A 38 11.06 6.19 -2.67
CA HIS A 38 11.77 7.06 -1.75
C HIS A 38 10.80 7.95 -0.96
N GLY A 39 9.86 8.61 -1.66
CA GLY A 39 8.88 9.49 -1.04
C GLY A 39 7.96 8.78 -0.04
N ILE A 40 7.63 7.50 -0.28
CA ILE A 40 6.87 6.67 0.66
C ILE A 40 7.72 6.36 1.91
N ILE A 41 9.00 5.98 1.74
CA ILE A 41 9.90 5.66 2.86
C ILE A 41 10.16 6.89 3.76
N THR A 42 10.31 8.07 3.15
CA THR A 42 10.57 9.34 3.84
C THR A 42 9.30 10.09 4.24
N GLU A 43 8.12 9.52 3.97
CA GLU A 43 6.80 10.10 4.31
C GLU A 43 6.52 11.47 3.65
N THR A 44 7.22 11.77 2.55
CA THR A 44 7.01 13.00 1.75
C THR A 44 5.94 12.82 0.69
N GLN A 45 5.56 11.58 0.39
CA GLN A 45 4.47 11.24 -0.52
C GLN A 45 3.51 10.23 0.13
N LYS A 46 2.21 10.45 -0.08
CA LYS A 46 1.16 9.58 0.45
C LYS A 46 0.71 8.59 -0.62
N PRO A 47 0.97 7.28 -0.47
CA PRO A 47 0.63 6.30 -1.49
C PRO A 47 -0.87 6.04 -1.63
N SER A 48 -1.28 5.64 -2.83
CA SER A 48 -2.62 5.10 -3.07
C SER A 48 -2.75 3.71 -2.42
N LEU A 49 -3.99 3.25 -2.23
CA LEU A 49 -4.21 1.90 -1.71
C LEU A 49 -3.63 0.84 -2.66
N GLU A 50 -3.79 1.03 -3.97
CA GLU A 50 -3.23 0.14 -4.99
C GLU A 50 -1.71 -0.01 -4.86
N ILE A 51 -0.99 1.11 -4.68
CA ILE A 51 0.46 1.09 -4.48
C ILE A 51 0.83 0.31 -3.21
N LEU A 52 0.11 0.54 -2.11
CA LEU A 52 0.34 -0.19 -0.87
C LEU A 52 0.15 -1.70 -1.05
N MET A 53 -0.88 -2.11 -1.80
CA MET A 53 -1.14 -3.53 -2.08
C MET A 53 -0.03 -4.16 -2.93
N ARG A 54 0.46 -3.46 -3.96
CA ARG A 54 1.58 -3.93 -4.80
C ARG A 54 2.85 -4.15 -3.98
N ILE A 55 3.20 -3.16 -3.14
CA ILE A 55 4.40 -3.26 -2.29
C ILE A 55 4.21 -4.37 -1.24
N ALA A 56 3.02 -4.50 -0.66
CA ALA A 56 2.73 -5.55 0.31
C ALA A 56 2.87 -6.96 -0.26
N ASP A 57 2.49 -7.19 -1.52
CA ASP A 57 2.67 -8.49 -2.18
C ASP A 57 4.16 -8.83 -2.39
N VAL A 58 4.96 -7.85 -2.84
CA VAL A 58 6.42 -7.98 -2.98
C VAL A 58 7.09 -8.29 -1.63
N LEU A 59 6.64 -7.63 -0.57
CA LEU A 59 7.14 -7.82 0.80
C LEU A 59 6.51 -9.01 1.52
N LYS A 60 5.58 -9.74 0.88
CA LYS A 60 4.84 -10.87 1.47
C LYS A 60 4.13 -10.53 2.78
N ILE A 61 3.60 -9.32 2.86
CA ILE A 61 2.79 -8.83 3.99
C ILE A 61 1.35 -9.31 3.78
N ASN A 62 0.86 -10.17 4.67
CA ASN A 62 -0.50 -10.69 4.61
C ASN A 62 -1.49 -9.74 5.33
N PHE A 63 -2.41 -9.13 4.58
CA PHE A 63 -3.44 -8.24 5.11
C PHE A 63 -4.83 -8.57 4.57
N CYS A 64 -5.86 -8.10 5.27
CA CYS A 64 -7.25 -8.16 4.86
C CYS A 64 -7.95 -6.86 5.29
N PHE A 65 -8.85 -6.35 4.46
CA PHE A 65 -9.71 -5.23 4.83
C PHE A 65 -11.03 -5.77 5.37
N SER A 66 -11.54 -5.21 6.47
CA SER A 66 -12.86 -5.58 7.03
C SER A 66 -14.05 -5.12 6.17
N ASN A 67 -13.80 -4.42 5.07
CA ASN A 67 -14.73 -3.44 4.54
C ASN A 67 -15.73 -3.98 3.50
N ALA A 68 -16.13 -5.25 3.58
CA ALA A 68 -17.10 -5.83 2.64
C ALA A 68 -18.39 -4.98 2.50
N ARG A 69 -18.78 -4.26 3.56
CA ARG A 69 -19.99 -3.42 3.61
C ARG A 69 -19.76 -1.98 3.11
N GLU A 70 -18.62 -1.39 3.41
CA GLU A 70 -18.33 0.03 3.12
C GLU A 70 -18.00 0.27 1.65
N THR A 71 -17.40 -0.72 0.97
CA THR A 71 -17.18 -0.69 -0.49
C THR A 71 -18.49 -0.78 -1.26
N MET A 72 -19.43 -1.62 -0.80
CA MET A 72 -20.79 -1.74 -1.38
C MET A 72 -21.59 -0.46 -1.21
N ASP A 73 -21.61 0.14 -0.02
CA ASP A 73 -22.36 1.37 0.26
C ASP A 73 -21.87 2.56 -0.58
N ASN A 74 -20.55 2.67 -0.79
CA ASN A 74 -19.95 3.70 -1.63
C ASN A 74 -20.16 3.45 -3.13
N PHE A 75 -20.23 2.19 -3.56
CA PHE A 75 -20.56 1.83 -4.94
C PHE A 75 -22.02 2.16 -5.27
N ILE A 76 -22.96 1.82 -4.38
CA ILE A 76 -24.39 2.13 -4.52
C ILE A 76 -24.62 3.65 -4.58
N LYS A 77 -23.96 4.42 -3.70
CA LYS A 77 -24.04 5.89 -3.70
C LYS A 77 -23.54 6.56 -4.98
N ARG A 78 -22.58 5.96 -5.69
CA ARG A 78 -22.06 6.50 -6.97
C ARG A 78 -22.94 6.22 -8.18
N LYS A 79 -23.84 5.23 -8.12
CA LYS A 79 -24.83 4.92 -9.17
C LYS A 79 -26.12 5.75 -9.07
N SER A 80 -26.30 6.48 -7.98
CA SER A 80 -27.51 7.25 -7.69
C SER A 80 -27.39 8.75 -8.02
N LYS A 81 -26.36 9.12 -8.79
CA LYS A 81 -26.09 10.48 -9.28
C LYS A 81 -25.92 10.42 -10.80
#